data_AF-A0A6I4IF78-F1
#
_entry.id   AF-A0A6I4IF78-F1
#
_cell.length_a   1.000
_cell.length_b   1.000
_cell.length_c   1.000
_cell.angle_alpha   90.00
_cell.angle_beta   90.00
_cell.angle_gamma   90.00
#
_symmetry.space_group_name_H-M   'P 1'
#
loop_
_entity.id
_entity.type
_entity.pdbx_description
1 polymer ?
#
loop_
_entity_poly.entity_id
_entity_poly.type
_entity_poly.pdbx_seq_one_letter_code
_entity_poly.pdbx_strand_id
1 'polypeptide(L)'
;MKPTYYLSIILFLAFWSCESRDESLKTNWKYQEGKHFGDFLHFENENIKIQGDTIFINSIPFAIIEEFDRTFFPGSENKLQLKTIETGEFGFYTDKGK
;
A
#
# COMPACT_ATOMS: atom_id res chain seq x y z
N MET A 1 -33.47 -4.79 -46.11
CA MET A 1 -32.95 -4.17 -44.87
C MET A 1 -31.84 -5.05 -44.34
N LYS A 2 -30.58 -4.58 -44.36
CA LYS A 2 -29.40 -5.40 -44.02
C LYS A 2 -29.10 -5.26 -42.53
N PRO A 3 -29.20 -6.31 -41.70
CA PRO A 3 -28.93 -6.25 -40.26
C PRO A 3 -27.44 -6.48 -39.92
N THR A 4 -26.55 -6.50 -40.92
CA THR A 4 -25.14 -6.91 -40.76
C THR A 4 -24.23 -5.88 -40.11
N TYR A 5 -24.64 -4.61 -40.00
CA TYR A 5 -23.81 -3.55 -39.41
C TYR A 5 -23.95 -3.42 -37.88
N TYR A 6 -25.03 -3.93 -37.28
CA TYR A 6 -25.21 -3.89 -35.83
C TYR A 6 -24.27 -4.87 -35.10
N LEU A 7 -23.96 -6.00 -35.75
CA LEU A 7 -23.07 -7.03 -35.19
C LEU A 7 -21.61 -6.55 -35.12
N SER A 8 -21.18 -5.64 -36.00
CA SER A 8 -19.83 -5.06 -35.95
C SER A 8 -19.67 -3.96 -34.89
N ILE A 9 -20.76 -3.27 -34.53
CA ILE A 9 -20.74 -2.21 -33.50
C ILE A 9 -20.62 -2.80 -32.10
N ILE A 10 -21.28 -3.93 -31.84
CA ILE A 10 -21.22 -4.64 -30.54
C ILE A 10 -19.81 -5.20 -30.29
N LEU A 11 -19.11 -5.64 -31.34
CA LEU A 11 -17.74 -6.18 -31.23
C LEU A 11 -16.70 -5.08 -30.90
N PHE A 12 -16.95 -3.83 -31.29
CA PHE A 12 -16.05 -2.71 -31.01
C PHE A 12 -16.14 -2.21 -29.55
N LEU A 13 -17.30 -2.36 -28.92
CA LEU A 13 -17.52 -1.95 -27.52
C LEU A 13 -16.91 -2.93 -26.50
N ALA A 14 -16.61 -4.16 -26.91
CA ALA A 14 -16.04 -5.18 -26.03
C ALA A 14 -14.52 -5.01 -25.77
N PHE A 15 -13.82 -4.16 -26.52
CA PHE A 15 -12.37 -3.96 -26.37
C PHE A 15 -11.98 -2.89 -25.33
N TRP A 16 -12.93 -2.21 -24.71
CA TRP A 16 -12.63 -1.10 -23.78
C TRP A 16 -12.65 -1.46 -22.29
N SER A 17 -12.94 -2.70 -21.92
CA SER A 17 -12.89 -3.12 -20.51
C SER A 17 -11.66 -3.98 -20.23
N CYS A 18 -10.49 -3.36 -20.34
CA CYS A 18 -9.30 -3.82 -19.64
C CYS A 18 -8.63 -2.60 -19.01
N GLU A 19 -9.25 -2.07 -17.96
CA GLU A 19 -8.60 -1.14 -17.05
C GLU A 19 -7.72 -1.98 -16.12
N SER A 20 -6.45 -2.19 -16.49
CA SER A 20 -5.46 -2.72 -15.56
C SER A 20 -5.19 -1.63 -14.53
N ARG A 21 -5.92 -1.65 -13.41
CA ARG A 21 -5.52 -0.89 -12.22
C ARG A 21 -4.30 -1.56 -11.62
N ASP A 22 -3.14 -1.19 -12.15
CA ASP A 22 -1.92 -1.26 -11.36
C ASP A 22 -1.84 0.04 -10.54
N GLU A 23 -2.80 0.21 -9.62
CA GLU A 23 -2.66 1.19 -8.55
C GLU A 23 -1.64 0.59 -7.58
N SER A 24 -0.35 0.72 -7.91
CA SER A 24 0.67 0.58 -6.88
C SER A 24 0.34 1.66 -5.84
N LEU A 25 -0.23 1.25 -4.70
CA LEU A 25 -0.47 2.13 -3.58
C LEU A 25 0.88 2.78 -3.23
N LYS A 26 1.06 4.04 -3.63
CA LYS A 26 2.29 4.76 -3.33
C LYS A 26 2.35 4.96 -1.83
N THR A 27 3.16 4.13 -1.17
CA THR A 27 3.52 4.36 0.21
C THR A 27 4.43 5.59 0.28
N ASN A 28 4.25 6.39 1.33
CA ASN A 28 5.22 7.43 1.67
C ASN A 28 6.32 6.87 2.60
N TRP A 29 6.22 5.62 3.05
CA TRP A 29 7.16 4.98 3.96
C TRP A 29 8.22 4.24 3.19
N LYS A 30 9.47 4.66 3.37
CA LYS A 30 10.64 4.06 2.75
C LYS A 30 11.37 3.20 3.77
N TYR A 31 11.84 2.04 3.30
CA TYR A 31 12.64 1.13 4.11
C TYR A 31 13.95 1.79 4.58
N GLN A 32 14.28 1.59 5.85
CA GLN A 32 15.50 2.08 6.48
C GLN A 32 16.43 0.92 6.90
N GLU A 33 15.91 -0.05 7.65
CA GLU A 33 16.66 -1.19 8.18
C GLU A 33 15.79 -2.36 8.67
N GLY A 34 16.42 -3.52 8.90
CA GLY A 34 15.77 -4.72 9.42
C GLY A 34 15.15 -5.60 8.33
N LYS A 35 13.98 -6.16 8.61
CA LYS A 35 13.24 -6.95 7.62
C LYS A 35 12.57 -6.01 6.63
N HIS A 36 12.91 -6.15 5.35
CA HIS A 36 12.22 -5.42 4.31
C HIS A 36 10.92 -6.14 3.94
N PHE A 37 9.81 -5.42 4.10
CA PHE A 37 8.44 -5.89 3.83
C PHE A 37 7.85 -5.35 2.51
N GLY A 38 8.55 -4.45 1.81
CA GLY A 38 8.07 -3.77 0.59
C GLY A 38 7.41 -2.41 0.85
N ASP A 39 6.74 -1.88 -0.18
CA ASP A 39 6.10 -0.56 -0.23
C ASP A 39 4.57 -0.70 -0.30
N PHE A 40 3.85 -0.56 0.83
CA PHE A 40 2.42 -0.94 0.85
C PHE A 40 1.51 -0.11 1.76
N LEU A 41 2.04 0.85 2.54
CA LEU A 41 1.25 1.62 3.51
C LEU A 41 1.06 3.08 3.06
N HIS A 42 -0.17 3.45 2.68
CA HIS A 42 -0.55 4.84 2.47
C HIS A 42 -1.60 5.23 3.50
N PHE A 43 -1.42 6.40 4.12
CA PHE A 43 -2.41 6.96 5.04
C PHE A 43 -2.77 8.35 4.56
N GLU A 44 -4.05 8.56 4.23
CA GLU A 44 -4.55 9.82 3.69
C GLU A 44 -4.64 10.94 4.74
N ASN A 45 -4.76 10.59 6.03
CA ASN A 45 -4.89 11.57 7.10
C ASN A 45 -3.61 11.61 7.95
N GLU A 46 -3.14 12.83 8.22
CA GLU A 46 -1.89 13.11 8.93
C GLU A 46 -2.01 12.90 10.45
N ASN A 47 -3.22 13.03 11.01
CA ASN A 47 -3.48 12.95 12.46
C ASN A 47 -3.94 11.56 12.93
N ILE A 48 -3.43 10.49 12.31
CA ILE A 48 -3.76 9.12 12.69
C ILE A 48 -2.72 8.59 13.67
N LYS A 49 -3.17 8.01 14.79
CA LYS A 49 -2.35 7.17 15.66
C LYS A 49 -2.80 5.72 15.51
N ILE A 50 -1.93 4.86 15.00
CA ILE A 50 -2.15 3.41 14.91
C ILE A 50 -1.08 2.72 15.73
N GLN A 51 -1.50 1.89 16.69
CA GLN A 51 -0.58 1.14 17.53
C GLN A 51 -1.22 -0.19 17.92
N GLY A 52 -0.52 -1.29 17.66
CA GLY A 52 -0.99 -2.65 17.92
C GLY A 52 -1.92 -3.23 16.85
N ASP A 53 -2.08 -2.56 15.70
CA ASP A 53 -2.88 -3.09 14.59
C ASP A 53 -2.10 -4.13 13.77
N THR A 54 -2.84 -5.10 13.23
CA THR A 54 -2.31 -6.17 12.38
C THR A 54 -2.44 -5.82 10.90
N ILE A 55 -1.35 -5.93 10.17
CA ILE A 55 -1.28 -5.84 8.71
C ILE A 55 -1.54 -7.23 8.13
N PHE A 56 -2.43 -7.30 7.13
CA PHE A 56 -2.77 -8.52 6.42
C PHE A 56 -2.32 -8.46 4.96
N ILE A 57 -1.79 -9.57 4.45
CA ILE A 57 -1.48 -9.78 3.02
C ILE A 57 -2.32 -10.96 2.54
N ASN A 58 -3.14 -10.77 1.50
CA ASN A 58 -4.04 -11.81 1.00
C ASN A 58 -4.95 -12.42 2.09
N SER A 59 -5.42 -11.59 3.02
CA SER A 59 -6.20 -12.00 4.21
C SER A 59 -5.43 -12.83 5.25
N ILE A 60 -4.11 -12.96 5.12
CA ILE A 60 -3.24 -13.66 6.07
C ILE A 60 -2.56 -12.61 6.96
N PRO A 61 -2.63 -12.72 8.29
CA PRO A 61 -1.95 -11.81 9.20
C PRO A 61 -0.43 -11.92 8.99
N PHE A 62 0.21 -10.80 8.71
CA PHE A 62 1.60 -10.75 8.28
C PHE A 62 2.50 -10.03 9.30
N ALA A 63 2.11 -8.84 9.74
CA ALA A 63 2.90 -8.02 10.65
C ALA A 63 2.02 -7.25 11.63
N ILE A 64 2.59 -6.81 12.74
CA ILE A 64 1.97 -5.93 13.73
C ILE A 64 2.67 -4.57 13.66
N ILE A 65 1.90 -3.48 13.70
CA ILE A 65 2.42 -2.13 13.85
C ILE A 65 2.74 -1.91 15.33
N GLU A 66 4.02 -1.92 15.67
CA GLU A 66 4.50 -1.75 17.05
C GLU A 66 4.65 -0.26 17.40
N GLU A 67 5.17 0.52 16.46
CA GLU A 67 5.36 1.96 16.61
C GLU A 67 4.97 2.70 15.34
N PHE A 68 4.25 3.80 15.53
CA PHE A 68 3.88 4.75 14.50
C PHE A 68 4.02 6.16 15.06
N ASP A 69 5.17 6.78 14.81
CA ASP A 69 5.45 8.14 15.25
C ASP A 69 5.39 9.09 14.05
N ARG A 70 4.42 10.00 14.12
CA ARG A 70 4.28 11.12 13.19
C ARG A 70 4.47 12.41 13.94
N THR A 71 5.63 13.03 13.73
CA THR A 71 5.96 14.30 14.37
C THR A 71 5.78 15.44 13.37
N PHE A 72 4.98 16.45 13.73
CA PHE A 72 4.67 17.62 12.90
C PHE A 72 5.80 18.68 12.88
N PHE A 73 6.94 18.41 13.53
CA PHE A 73 8.02 19.40 13.62
C PHE A 73 8.84 19.47 12.33
N PRO A 74 9.15 20.67 11.81
CA PRO A 74 10.02 20.82 10.67
C PRO A 74 11.39 20.18 10.95
N GLY A 75 11.78 19.20 10.14
CA GLY A 75 13.05 18.49 10.26
C GLY A 75 12.99 17.15 11.00
N SER A 76 11.91 16.82 11.70
CA SER A 76 11.74 15.47 12.26
C SER A 76 11.52 14.44 11.17
N GLU A 77 11.93 13.20 11.43
CA GLU A 77 11.62 12.03 10.60
C GLU A 77 10.47 11.28 11.24
N ASN A 78 9.48 10.95 10.42
CA ASN A 78 8.40 10.07 10.86
C ASN A 78 8.94 8.64 10.88
N LYS A 79 8.50 7.84 11.85
CA LYS A 79 8.99 6.47 12.06
C LYS A 79 7.85 5.48 12.06
N LEU A 80 8.08 4.36 11.41
CA LEU A 80 7.18 3.21 11.40
C LEU A 80 8.00 1.95 11.72
N GLN A 81 7.58 1.24 12.76
CA GLN A 81 8.17 -0.03 13.17
C GLN A 81 7.14 -1.14 13.00
N LEU A 82 7.50 -2.13 12.21
CA LEU A 82 6.71 -3.32 11.95
C LEU A 82 7.39 -4.54 12.56
N LYS A 83 6.60 -5.44 13.14
CA LYS A 83 7.06 -6.73 13.63
C LYS A 83 6.36 -7.86 12.91
N THR A 84 7.15 -8.76 12.31
CA THR A 84 6.64 -9.93 11.59
C THR A 84 5.99 -10.90 12.56
N ILE A 85 4.81 -11.43 12.23
CA ILE A 85 4.13 -12.41 13.10
C ILE A 85 4.85 -13.77 13.08
N GLU A 86 5.31 -14.22 11.90
CA GLU A 86 5.96 -15.54 11.77
C GLU A 86 7.32 -15.60 12.47
N THR A 87 8.18 -14.59 12.25
CA THR A 87 9.57 -14.63 12.71
C THR A 87 9.83 -13.76 13.94
N GLY A 88 8.93 -12.84 14.26
CA GLY A 88 9.16 -11.80 15.28
C GLY A 88 10.19 -10.74 14.88
N GLU A 89 10.69 -10.77 13.64
CA GLU A 89 11.68 -9.81 13.14
C GLU A 89 11.08 -8.42 12.96
N PHE A 90 11.88 -7.40 13.26
CA PHE A 90 11.50 -6.00 13.07
C PHE A 90 11.97 -5.45 11.73
N GLY A 91 11.16 -4.59 11.13
CA GLY A 91 11.56 -3.72 10.03
C GLY A 91 11.18 -2.27 10.32
N PHE A 92 12.07 -1.37 9.93
CA PHE A 92 12.03 0.03 10.26
C PHE A 92 11.94 0.87 8.99
N TYR A 93 11.05 1.85 9.03
CA TYR A 93 10.67 2.67 7.89
C TYR A 93 10.61 4.14 8.29
N THR A 94 10.95 5.03 7.35
CA THR A 94 10.82 6.49 7.52
C THR A 94 10.17 7.13 6.32
N ASP A 95 9.63 8.33 6.49
CA ASP A 95 9.08 9.12 5.39
C ASP A 95 10.15 9.71 4.46
N LYS A 96 11.38 9.84 4.92
CA LYS A 96 12.50 10.38 4.13
C LYS A 96 13.31 9.29 3.43
N GLY A 97 13.33 8.07 3.99
CA GLY A 97 14.18 6.96 3.56
C GLY A 97 15.66 7.24 3.79
N LYS A 98 16.50 6.25 3.48
CA LYS A 98 17.95 6.44 3.36
C LYS A 98 18.33 7.06 2.02
#